data_AF-A0A934QXW3-F1
#
_entry.id   AF-A0A934QXW3-F1
#
_cell.length_a   1.000
_cell.length_b   1.000
_cell.length_c   1.000
_cell.angle_alpha   90.00
_cell.angle_beta   90.00
_cell.angle_gamma   90.00
#
_symmetry.space_group_name_H-M   'P 1'
#
loop_
_entity.id
_entity.type
_entity.pdbx_description
1 polymer ?
#
loop_
_entity_poly.entity_id
_entity_poly.type
_entity_poly.pdbx_seq_one_letter_code
_entity_poly.pdbx_strand_id
1 'polypeptide(L)'
;MLEGEVRSDGAALATIADESVATLSAAGAGVSVASRDDVGGAGAPGLTQDLRVTTPSGPVRELVQSQLYLTVPDARDPAVRALLTVADADFAGVIGDFRSFAASIRLDTERL
;
A
#
# COMPACT_ATOMS: atom_id res chain seq x y z
N MET A 1 -10.84 -6.12 0.11
CA MET A 1 -11.33 -4.73 0.33
C MET A 1 -10.31 -3.78 -0.28
N LEU A 2 -10.75 -2.76 -1.02
CA LEU A 2 -9.89 -1.73 -1.60
C LEU A 2 -10.14 -0.40 -0.90
N GLU A 3 -9.08 0.25 -0.40
CA GLU A 3 -9.16 1.54 0.29
C GLU A 3 -8.11 2.52 -0.26
N GLY A 4 -8.40 3.83 -0.15
CA GLY A 4 -7.54 4.92 -0.61
C GLY A 4 -7.43 6.06 0.40
N GLU A 5 -6.23 6.62 0.58
CA GLU A 5 -5.97 7.73 1.51
C GLU A 5 -4.97 8.73 0.90
N VAL A 6 -5.18 10.04 1.15
CA VAL A 6 -4.24 11.12 0.78
C VAL A 6 -3.58 11.65 2.04
N ARG A 7 -2.25 11.64 2.06
CA ARG A 7 -1.42 12.20 3.14
C ARG A 7 -0.70 13.45 2.64
N SER A 8 -0.46 14.45 3.50
CA SER A 8 0.06 15.77 3.09
C SER A 8 1.19 16.34 3.96
N ASP A 9 1.84 15.50 4.76
CA ASP A 9 2.89 15.91 5.71
C ASP A 9 4.32 15.78 5.18
N GLY A 10 4.49 15.46 3.89
CA GLY A 10 5.81 15.32 3.26
C GLY A 10 6.62 14.10 3.72
N ALA A 11 6.00 13.14 4.41
CA ALA A 11 6.69 11.91 4.80
C ALA A 11 7.16 11.11 3.57
N ALA A 12 8.37 10.57 3.64
CA ALA A 12 8.90 9.69 2.59
C ALA A 12 8.03 8.41 2.49
N LEU A 13 7.83 7.88 1.27
CA LEU A 13 6.98 6.71 1.05
C LEU A 13 7.39 5.50 1.91
N ALA A 14 8.70 5.29 2.09
CA ALA A 14 9.22 4.24 2.98
C ALA A 14 8.81 4.45 4.45
N THR A 15 8.79 5.70 4.93
CA THR A 15 8.33 6.04 6.28
C THR A 15 6.84 5.72 6.42
N ILE A 16 6.01 6.08 5.44
CA ILE A 16 4.56 5.78 5.46
C ILE A 16 4.33 4.26 5.46
N ALA A 17 5.13 3.53 4.68
CA ALA A 17 5.11 2.07 4.62
C ALA A 17 5.47 1.43 5.99
N ASP A 18 6.51 1.94 6.66
CA ASP A 18 6.90 1.48 8.00
C ASP A 18 5.85 1.82 9.08
N GLU A 19 5.25 3.01 9.00
CA GLU A 19 4.16 3.41 9.90
C GLU A 19 2.94 2.50 9.75
N SER A 20 2.65 2.02 8.54
CA SER A 20 1.56 1.06 8.34
C SER A 20 1.83 -0.25 9.08
N VAL A 21 3.07 -0.75 9.09
CA VAL A 21 3.46 -1.95 9.84
C VAL A 21 3.30 -1.67 11.34
N ALA A 22 3.84 -0.55 11.83
CA ALA A 22 3.76 -0.17 13.23
C ALA A 22 2.30 -0.05 13.72
N THR A 23 1.42 0.53 12.89
CA THR A 23 0.00 0.72 13.19
C THR A 23 -0.72 -0.62 13.33
N LEU A 24 -0.50 -1.56 12.39
CA LEU A 24 -1.09 -2.89 12.43
C LEU A 24 -0.57 -3.70 13.64
N SER A 25 0.73 -3.62 13.92
CA SER A 25 1.31 -4.27 15.09
C SER A 25 0.79 -3.69 16.41
N ALA A 26 0.62 -2.36 16.50
CA ALA A 26 0.06 -1.69 17.68
C ALA A 26 -1.42 -2.08 17.91
N ALA A 27 -2.16 -2.40 16.84
CA ALA A 27 -3.51 -2.96 16.93
C ALA A 27 -3.54 -4.45 17.34
N GLY A 28 -2.38 -5.07 17.57
CA GLY A 28 -2.21 -6.44 18.03
C GLY A 28 -2.05 -7.49 16.93
N ALA A 29 -2.08 -7.09 15.66
CA ALA A 29 -1.90 -8.04 14.56
C ALA A 29 -0.46 -8.58 14.50
N GLY A 30 -0.31 -9.85 14.15
CA GLY A 30 0.99 -10.37 13.72
C GLY A 30 1.25 -9.89 12.30
N VAL A 31 2.36 -9.19 12.08
CA VAL A 31 2.66 -8.56 10.79
C VAL A 31 4.08 -8.91 10.38
N SER A 32 4.25 -9.28 9.11
CA SER A 32 5.57 -9.42 8.49
C SER A 32 5.55 -8.84 7.07
N VAL A 33 6.65 -8.20 6.69
CA VAL A 33 6.83 -7.69 5.32
C VAL A 33 7.28 -8.86 4.44
N ALA A 34 6.45 -9.22 3.47
CA ALA A 34 6.76 -10.28 2.52
C ALA A 34 7.60 -9.77 1.34
N SER A 35 7.29 -8.57 0.86
CA SER A 35 8.05 -7.86 -0.18
C SER A 35 7.91 -6.36 -0.03
N ARG A 36 8.90 -5.64 -0.55
CA ARG A 36 8.88 -4.19 -0.73
C ARG A 36 9.71 -3.87 -1.96
N ASP A 37 9.14 -3.09 -2.86
CA ASP A 37 9.77 -2.73 -4.12
C ASP A 37 9.50 -1.24 -4.44
N ASP A 38 10.53 -0.53 -4.86
CA ASP A 38 10.37 0.80 -5.44
C ASP A 38 9.80 0.66 -6.86
N VAL A 39 8.78 1.45 -7.16
CA VAL A 39 8.09 1.44 -8.46
C VAL A 39 7.97 2.87 -8.99
N GLY A 40 7.64 3.01 -10.28
CA GLY A 40 7.56 4.32 -10.92
C GLY A 40 8.92 4.88 -11.33
N GLY A 41 8.94 6.16 -11.72
CA GLY A 41 10.13 6.84 -12.25
C GLY A 41 10.45 8.12 -11.47
N ALA A 42 11.57 8.77 -11.78
CA ALA A 42 12.04 9.96 -11.04
C ALA A 42 11.01 11.11 -10.94
N GLY A 43 10.08 11.22 -11.90
CA GLY A 43 9.01 12.22 -11.88
C GLY A 43 7.75 11.82 -11.10
N ALA A 44 7.59 10.55 -10.76
CA ALA A 44 6.46 10.01 -10.01
C ALA A 44 6.91 8.74 -9.28
N PRO A 45 7.72 8.87 -8.21
CA PRO A 45 8.18 7.73 -7.45
C PRO A 45 7.03 7.10 -6.67
N GLY A 46 7.07 5.78 -6.60
CA GLY A 46 6.13 4.94 -5.88
C GLY A 46 6.82 3.82 -5.12
N LEU A 47 6.08 3.17 -4.24
CA LEU A 47 6.54 2.03 -3.46
C LEU A 47 5.40 1.04 -3.32
N THR A 48 5.68 -0.24 -3.56
CA THR A 48 4.76 -1.34 -3.24
C THR A 48 5.26 -2.11 -2.04
N GLN A 49 4.33 -2.58 -1.20
CA GLN A 49 4.62 -3.41 -0.04
C GLN A 49 3.55 -4.48 0.14
N ASP A 50 3.95 -5.75 0.17
CA ASP A 50 3.06 -6.85 0.52
C ASP A 50 3.31 -7.26 1.98
N LEU A 51 2.26 -7.27 2.79
CA LEU A 51 2.30 -7.69 4.20
C LEU A 51 1.54 -9.00 4.38
N ARG A 52 2.09 -9.92 5.16
CA ARG A 52 1.32 -11.01 5.77
C ARG A 52 0.83 -10.55 7.12
N VAL A 53 -0.49 -10.63 7.32
CA VAL A 53 -1.17 -10.14 8.52
C VAL A 53 -1.98 -11.28 9.14
N THR A 54 -1.78 -11.53 10.42
CA THR A 54 -2.60 -12.42 11.23
C THR A 54 -3.44 -11.61 12.21
N THR A 55 -4.75 -11.87 12.21
CA THR A 55 -5.70 -11.09 13.00
C THR A 55 -5.62 -11.41 14.49
N PRO A 56 -5.63 -10.41 15.39
CA PRO A 56 -5.50 -10.62 16.84
C PRO A 56 -6.74 -11.24 17.51
N SER A 57 -7.92 -11.09 16.90
CA SER A 57 -9.19 -11.45 17.53
C SER A 57 -10.08 -12.25 16.59
N GLY A 58 -10.62 -13.37 17.09
CA GLY A 58 -11.45 -14.31 16.33
C GLY A 58 -10.66 -15.52 15.83
N PRO A 59 -11.22 -16.32 14.90
CA PRO A 59 -10.46 -17.37 14.23
C PRO A 59 -9.22 -16.77 13.57
N VAL A 60 -8.06 -17.41 13.74
CA VAL A 60 -6.83 -16.97 13.08
C VAL A 60 -7.08 -16.97 11.57
N ARG A 61 -7.01 -15.79 10.97
CA ARG A 61 -7.07 -15.61 9.52
C ARG A 61 -5.72 -15.10 9.06
N GLU A 62 -5.17 -15.78 8.05
CA GLU A 62 -4.02 -15.30 7.31
C GLU A 62 -4.53 -14.42 6.18
N LEU A 63 -4.15 -13.15 6.25
CA LEU A 63 -4.47 -12.14 5.27
C LEU A 63 -3.20 -11.69 4.58
N VAL A 64 -3.31 -11.34 3.30
CA VAL A 64 -2.30 -10.58 2.59
C VAL A 64 -2.84 -9.18 2.35
N GLN A 65 -1.99 -8.21 2.68
CA GLN A 65 -2.27 -6.80 2.52
C GLN A 65 -1.27 -6.21 1.53
N SER A 66 -1.71 -5.97 0.29
CA SER A 66 -0.89 -5.33 -0.76
C SER A 66 -1.12 -3.84 -0.74
N GLN A 67 -0.04 -3.08 -0.59
CA GLN A 67 -0.05 -1.65 -0.37
C GLN A 67 0.73 -0.95 -1.48
N LEU A 68 0.15 0.10 -2.04
CA LEU A 68 0.78 0.97 -3.02
C LEU A 68 0.83 2.39 -2.46
N TYR A 69 2.00 2.99 -2.50
CA TYR A 69 2.26 4.37 -2.11
C TYR A 69 2.77 5.12 -3.33
N LEU A 70 2.15 6.25 -3.66
CA LEU A 70 2.51 7.06 -4.84
C LEU A 70 2.72 8.50 -4.41
N THR A 71 3.79 9.13 -4.90
CA THR A 71 3.97 10.59 -4.80
C THR A 71 3.12 11.27 -5.87
N VAL A 72 2.41 12.33 -5.50
CA VAL A 72 1.64 13.15 -6.44
C VAL A 72 2.47 14.35 -6.91
N PRO A 73 2.88 14.40 -8.21
CA PRO A 73 3.61 15.55 -8.74
C PRO A 73 2.77 16.83 -8.66
N ASP A 74 3.42 17.98 -8.52
CA ASP A 74 2.83 19.34 -8.49
C ASP A 74 1.87 19.68 -7.36
N ALA A 75 1.43 18.70 -6.59
CA ALA A 75 0.79 18.95 -5.33
C ALA A 75 1.89 19.04 -4.26
N ARG A 76 1.81 20.04 -3.37
CA ARG A 76 2.92 20.48 -2.49
C ARG A 76 3.54 19.46 -1.54
N ASP A 77 3.02 18.22 -1.47
CA ASP A 77 3.57 17.00 -0.86
C ASP A 77 2.49 15.89 -0.63
N PRO A 78 1.54 15.55 -1.55
CA PRO A 78 0.64 14.44 -1.30
C PRO A 78 1.25 13.09 -1.64
N ALA A 79 1.06 12.14 -0.72
CA ALA A 79 1.17 10.73 -1.02
C ALA A 79 -0.23 10.10 -1.09
N VAL A 80 -0.50 9.32 -2.14
CA VAL A 80 -1.67 8.46 -2.23
C VAL A 80 -1.30 7.07 -1.77
N ARG A 81 -2.07 6.53 -0.83
CA ARG A 81 -1.99 5.13 -0.43
C ARG A 81 -3.20 4.38 -0.97
N ALA A 82 -2.97 3.29 -1.70
CA ALA A 82 -3.99 2.33 -2.08
C ALA A 82 -3.72 0.97 -1.42
N LEU A 83 -4.78 0.31 -0.98
CA LEU A 83 -4.70 -0.86 -0.12
C LEU A 83 -5.62 -1.97 -0.63
N LEU A 84 -5.08 -3.15 -0.92
CA LEU A 84 -5.86 -4.37 -1.12
C LEU A 84 -5.63 -5.37 0.02
N THR A 85 -6.69 -5.71 0.75
CA THR A 85 -6.68 -6.79 1.75
C THR A 85 -7.49 -7.98 1.26
N VAL A 86 -6.88 -9.17 1.25
CA VAL A 86 -7.48 -10.45 0.82
C VAL A 86 -7.02 -11.60 1.71
N ALA A 87 -7.72 -12.74 1.69
CA ALA A 87 -7.24 -13.95 2.35
C ALA A 87 -6.00 -14.51 1.62
N ASP A 88 -5.06 -15.11 2.35
CA ASP A 88 -3.82 -15.64 1.75
C ASP A 88 -4.10 -16.65 0.63
N ALA A 89 -5.10 -17.52 0.82
CA ALA A 89 -5.53 -18.51 -0.18
C ALA A 89 -6.01 -17.89 -1.50
N ASP A 90 -6.54 -16.66 -1.47
CA ASP A 90 -7.09 -15.97 -2.64
C ASP A 90 -6.05 -15.07 -3.33
N PHE A 91 -4.93 -14.78 -2.66
CA PHE A 91 -3.96 -13.76 -3.06
C PHE A 91 -3.40 -13.99 -4.47
N ALA A 92 -3.02 -15.23 -4.79
CA ALA A 92 -2.45 -15.58 -6.09
C ALA A 92 -3.41 -15.30 -7.26
N GLY A 93 -4.73 -15.35 -7.04
CA GLY A 93 -5.74 -15.11 -8.07
C GLY A 93 -6.00 -13.64 -8.37
N VAL A 94 -5.67 -12.73 -7.45
CA VAL A 94 -6.08 -11.30 -7.52
C VAL A 94 -4.90 -10.33 -7.57
N ILE A 95 -3.70 -10.76 -7.19
CA ILE A 95 -2.52 -9.88 -7.14
C ILE A 95 -2.10 -9.37 -8.52
N GLY A 96 -2.28 -10.16 -9.58
CA GLY A 96 -1.96 -9.74 -10.95
C GLY A 96 -2.83 -8.56 -11.40
N ASP A 97 -4.14 -8.62 -11.12
CA ASP A 97 -5.09 -7.56 -11.45
C ASP A 97 -4.83 -6.31 -10.60
N PHE A 98 -4.53 -6.48 -9.31
CA PHE A 98 -4.17 -5.36 -8.45
C PHE A 98 -2.90 -4.66 -8.89
N ARG A 99 -1.85 -5.42 -9.27
CA ARG A 99 -0.61 -4.86 -9.82
C ARG A 99 -0.83 -4.17 -11.15
N SER A 100 -1.70 -4.73 -12.00
CA SER A 100 -2.08 -4.10 -13.28
C SER A 100 -2.85 -2.81 -13.06
N PHE A 101 -3.78 -2.79 -12.10
CA PHE A 101 -4.48 -1.58 -11.67
C PHE A 101 -3.50 -0.54 -11.12
N ALA A 102 -2.64 -0.92 -10.18
CA ALA A 102 -1.59 -0.08 -9.61
C ALA A 102 -0.71 0.55 -10.70
N ALA A 103 -0.25 -0.25 -11.68
CA ALA A 103 0.53 0.21 -12.81
C ALA A 103 -0.25 1.10 -13.78
N SER A 104 -1.58 1.01 -13.79
CA SER A 104 -2.46 1.84 -14.61
C SER A 104 -2.78 3.20 -13.96
N ILE A 105 -2.52 3.36 -12.66
CA ILE A 105 -2.69 4.64 -11.98
C ILE A 105 -1.69 5.62 -12.58
N ARG A 106 -2.15 6.43 -13.52
CA ARG A 106 -1.50 7.66 -13.92
C ARG A 106 -2.17 8.76 -13.16
N LEU A 107 -1.38 9.47 -12.36
CA LEU A 107 -1.81 10.72 -11.80
C LEU A 107 -1.94 11.70 -12.96
N ASP A 108 -3.18 12.02 -13.31
CA ASP A 108 -3.46 13.00 -14.33
C ASP A 108 -3.12 14.38 -13.74
N THR A 109 -1.95 14.91 -14.11
CA THR A 109 -1.49 16.24 -13.68
C THR A 109 -2.16 17.37 -14.45
N GLU A 110 -3.09 17.09 -15.38
CA GLU A 110 -3.91 18.14 -15.99
C GLU A 110 -5.07 18.54 -15.07
N ARG A 111 -4.80 19.50 -14.19
CA ARG A 111 -5.52 20.78 -14.03
C ARG A 111 -5.26 21.40 -12.67
N LEU A 112 -4.62 22.56 -12.68
CA LEU A 112 -5.17 23.83 -12.16
C LEU A 112 -4.51 25.01 -12.87
#